data_AF-A0A352N6V4-F1
#
_entry.id   AF-A0A352N6V4-F1
#
_cell.length_a   1.000
_cell.length_b   1.000
_cell.length_c   1.000
_cell.angle_alpha   90.00
_cell.angle_beta   90.00
_cell.angle_gamma   90.00
#
_symmetry.space_group_name_H-M   'P 1'
#
loop_
_entity.id
_entity.type
_entity.pdbx_description
1 polymer ?
#
loop_
_entity_poly.entity_id
_entity_poly.type
_entity_poly.pdbx_seq_one_letter_code
_entity_poly.pdbx_strand_id
1 'polypeptide(L)'
;MKTLLSTLILSLILAGCATEFTEIGKSDLDQAFILNSSPTFQGYFYLGSDSSYHYFTGKWKYGPVERFKINKKDMAVLKEEPFNQVEIRIYEFKPKDNGMELFSKAGNIELYRRTNPSEGL
;
A
#
# COMPACT_ATOMS: atom_id res chain seq x y z
N MET A 1 -36.36 17.32 24.35
CA MET A 1 -36.16 15.97 23.77
C MET A 1 -35.65 15.98 22.33
N LYS A 2 -36.01 16.95 21.47
CA LYS A 2 -35.49 17.05 20.10
C LYS A 2 -33.99 17.42 20.01
N THR A 3 -33.48 18.18 20.98
CA THR A 3 -32.08 18.62 21.04
C THR A 3 -31.07 17.52 21.37
N LEU A 4 -31.48 16.47 22.09
CA LEU A 4 -30.61 15.33 22.45
C LEU A 4 -30.37 14.37 21.29
N LEU A 5 -31.31 14.30 20.33
CA LEU A 5 -31.19 13.41 19.17
C LEU A 5 -30.22 13.97 18.12
N SER A 6 -30.18 15.31 17.96
CA SER A 6 -29.24 15.96 17.04
C SER A 6 -27.77 15.86 17.50
N THR A 7 -27.50 15.85 18.80
CA THR A 7 -26.12 15.71 19.31
C THR A 7 -25.56 14.30 19.10
N LEU A 8 -26.40 13.26 19.19
CA LEU A 8 -25.99 11.87 19.01
C LEU A 8 -25.62 11.55 17.55
N ILE A 9 -26.36 12.13 16.58
CA ILE A 9 -26.09 11.95 15.15
C ILE A 9 -24.79 12.64 14.73
N LEU A 10 -24.47 13.79 15.33
CA LEU A 10 -23.24 14.53 15.01
C LEU A 10 -21.97 13.82 15.52
N SER A 11 -22.05 13.11 16.65
CA SER A 11 -20.93 12.30 17.16
C SER A 11 -20.62 11.06 16.32
N LEU A 12 -21.61 10.48 15.64
CA LEU A 12 -21.44 9.29 14.79
C LEU A 12 -20.75 9.61 13.45
N ILE A 13 -20.82 10.86 12.99
CA ILE A 13 -20.22 11.30 11.71
C ILE A 13 -18.70 11.53 11.86
N LEU A 14 -18.21 11.86 13.07
CA LEU A 14 -16.80 12.14 13.32
C LEU A 14 -15.94 10.88 13.54
N ALA A 15 -16.54 9.71 13.80
CA ALA A 15 -15.82 8.45 13.96
C ALA A 15 -15.41 7.81 12.62
N GLY A 16 -15.93 8.32 11.49
CA GLY A 16 -15.70 7.76 10.17
C GLY A 16 -14.66 8.53 9.35
N CYS A 17 -13.48 8.84 9.88
CA CYS A 17 -12.40 9.45 9.09
C CYS A 17 -11.02 9.26 9.73
N ALA A 18 -10.59 8.02 9.94
CA ALA A 18 -9.17 7.69 9.99
C ALA A 18 -8.98 6.35 9.28
N THR A 19 -8.61 6.38 8.00
CA THR A 19 -8.00 5.20 7.38
C THR A 19 -6.60 5.06 7.95
N GLU A 20 -6.51 4.50 9.16
CA GLU A 20 -5.24 4.16 9.78
C GLU A 20 -4.51 3.12 8.94
N PHE A 21 -3.18 3.17 8.96
CA PHE A 21 -2.35 2.16 8.32
C PHE A 21 -2.21 0.96 9.26
N THR A 22 -2.65 -0.21 8.81
CA THR A 22 -2.37 -1.47 9.51
C THR A 22 -0.88 -1.79 9.42
N GLU A 23 -0.24 -2.04 10.55
CA GLU A 23 1.16 -2.46 10.55
C GLU A 23 1.26 -3.96 10.27
N ILE A 24 2.08 -4.34 9.29
CA ILE A 24 2.35 -5.74 8.95
C ILE A 24 3.73 -6.10 9.48
N GLY A 25 3.77 -7.09 10.36
CA GLY A 25 5.00 -7.58 10.96
C GLY A 25 5.74 -8.56 10.05
N LYS A 26 7.01 -8.82 10.39
CA LYS A 26 7.89 -9.74 9.64
C LYS A 26 7.29 -11.12 9.37
N SER A 27 6.53 -11.70 10.31
CA SER A 27 5.91 -13.03 10.16
C SER A 27 4.86 -13.08 9.06
N ASP A 28 4.28 -11.93 8.71
CA ASP A 28 3.11 -11.84 7.86
C ASP A 28 3.45 -11.27 6.47
N LEU A 29 4.73 -11.02 6.19
CA LEU A 29 5.19 -10.44 4.92
C LEU A 29 4.82 -11.29 3.71
N ASP A 30 4.86 -12.62 3.85
CA ASP A 30 4.46 -13.57 2.79
C ASP A 30 2.96 -13.44 2.43
N GLN A 31 2.16 -12.84 3.32
CA GLN A 31 0.72 -12.65 3.14
C GLN A 31 0.35 -11.17 2.97
N ALA A 32 1.32 -10.26 2.98
CA ALA A 32 1.07 -8.82 2.85
C ALA A 32 0.61 -8.44 1.43
N PHE A 33 1.10 -9.19 0.44
CA PHE A 33 0.81 -8.98 -0.97
C PHE A 33 0.19 -10.27 -1.51
N ILE A 34 -1.13 -10.38 -1.41
CA ILE A 34 -1.88 -11.55 -1.87
C ILE A 34 -2.35 -11.29 -3.29
N LEU A 35 -1.98 -12.19 -4.19
CA LEU A 35 -2.49 -12.19 -5.56
C LEU A 35 -4.02 -12.33 -5.52
N ASN A 36 -4.70 -11.20 -5.70
CA ASN A 36 -6.15 -11.16 -5.67
C ASN A 36 -6.70 -11.30 -7.09
N SER A 37 -7.46 -12.37 -7.36
CA SER A 37 -8.06 -12.64 -8.66
C SER A 37 -9.36 -11.86 -8.92
N SER A 38 -9.76 -10.99 -8.00
CA SER A 38 -10.96 -10.17 -8.17
C SER A 38 -10.78 -9.20 -9.35
N PRO A 39 -11.73 -9.14 -10.30
CA PRO A 39 -11.66 -8.20 -11.42
C PRO A 39 -11.79 -6.74 -10.98
N THR A 40 -12.18 -6.50 -9.73
CA THR A 40 -12.23 -5.17 -9.14
C THR A 40 -10.93 -4.77 -8.47
N PHE A 41 -10.01 -5.71 -8.19
CA PHE A 41 -8.71 -5.39 -7.62
C PHE A 41 -7.83 -4.71 -8.65
N GLN A 42 -7.28 -3.54 -8.30
CA GLN A 42 -6.43 -2.75 -9.19
C GLN A 42 -4.95 -3.00 -8.93
N GLY A 43 -4.60 -3.56 -7.77
CA GLY A 43 -3.24 -3.88 -7.38
C GLY A 43 -2.83 -3.21 -6.08
N TYR A 44 -1.60 -3.49 -5.70
CA TYR A 44 -0.91 -2.82 -4.61
C TYR A 44 -0.07 -1.66 -5.14
N PHE A 45 0.04 -0.62 -4.32
CA PHE A 45 0.78 0.59 -4.62
C PHE A 45 1.64 0.98 -3.43
N TYR A 46 2.88 1.33 -3.70
CA TYR A 46 3.82 1.91 -2.74
C TYR A 46 3.63 3.43 -2.71
N LEU A 47 3.48 3.96 -1.49
CA LEU A 47 3.21 5.38 -1.22
C LEU A 47 4.44 6.14 -0.72
N GLY A 48 5.61 5.49 -0.73
CA GLY A 48 6.85 6.04 -0.19
C GLY A 48 7.16 5.58 1.24
N SER A 49 8.22 6.15 1.79
CA SER A 49 8.75 5.85 3.11
C SER A 49 8.91 7.08 3.97
N ASP A 50 8.86 6.87 5.28
CA ASP A 50 9.39 7.82 6.25
C ASP A 50 10.65 7.25 6.94
N SER A 51 10.97 7.75 8.14
CA SER A 51 12.11 7.30 8.91
C SER A 51 12.01 5.86 9.41
N SER A 52 10.81 5.29 9.49
CA SER A 52 10.52 4.05 10.21
C SER A 52 9.78 3.00 9.38
N TYR A 53 8.98 3.43 8.39
CA TYR A 53 8.07 2.56 7.65
C TYR A 53 8.12 2.79 6.13
N HIS A 54 7.84 1.69 5.42
CA HIS A 54 7.40 1.67 4.03
C HIS A 54 5.87 1.62 4.00
N TYR A 55 5.22 2.50 3.23
CA TYR A 55 3.76 2.63 3.19
C TYR A 55 3.17 2.09 1.89
N PHE A 56 2.04 1.39 2.01
CA PHE A 56 1.38 0.72 0.91
C PHE A 56 -0.13 0.91 0.95
N THR A 57 -0.75 0.70 -0.22
CA THR A 57 -2.19 0.61 -0.34
C THR A 57 -2.62 -0.43 -1.36
N GLY A 58 -3.62 -1.23 -1.00
CA GLY A 58 -4.39 -2.06 -1.94
C GLY A 58 -5.61 -1.29 -2.42
N LYS A 59 -5.84 -1.25 -3.73
CA LYS A 59 -6.97 -0.53 -4.32
C LYS A 59 -7.95 -1.45 -5.04
N TRP A 60 -9.23 -1.14 -4.90
CA TRP A 60 -10.33 -1.78 -5.61
C TRP A 60 -11.16 -0.73 -6.33
N LYS A 61 -11.69 -1.09 -7.51
CA LYS A 61 -12.53 -0.21 -8.35
C LYS A 61 -13.79 0.29 -7.64
N TYR A 62 -14.39 -0.56 -6.80
CA TYR A 62 -15.64 -0.29 -6.08
C TYR A 62 -15.55 -0.68 -4.60
N GLY A 63 -14.35 -1.01 -4.12
CA GLY A 63 -14.13 -1.54 -2.77
C GLY A 63 -13.44 -0.54 -1.86
N PRO A 64 -13.30 -0.90 -0.56
CA PRO A 64 -12.51 -0.12 0.36
C PRO A 64 -11.05 -0.06 -0.09
N VAL A 65 -10.36 1.01 0.30
CA VAL A 65 -8.91 1.12 0.14
C VAL A 65 -8.26 0.52 1.37
N GLU A 66 -7.45 -0.51 1.19
CA GLU A 66 -6.65 -1.09 2.27
C GLU A 66 -5.34 -0.32 2.36
N ARG A 67 -4.94 0.08 3.58
CA ARG A 67 -3.71 0.83 3.83
C ARG A 67 -2.91 0.07 4.86
N PHE A 68 -1.65 -0.19 4.55
CA PHE A 68 -0.76 -0.87 5.46
C PHE A 68 0.66 -0.33 5.38
N LYS A 69 1.43 -0.57 6.43
CA LYS A 69 2.81 -0.12 6.57
C LYS A 69 3.68 -1.26 7.08
N ILE A 70 4.93 -1.29 6.65
CA ILE A 70 5.90 -2.32 7.03
C ILE A 70 7.13 -1.62 7.58
N ASN A 71 7.65 -2.09 8.72
CA ASN A 71 8.86 -1.53 9.30
C ASN A 71 10.05 -1.73 8.35
N LYS A 72 10.87 -0.69 8.17
CA LYS A 72 12.07 -0.76 7.29
C LYS A 72 13.09 -1.80 7.73
N LYS A 73 13.04 -2.23 8.99
CA LYS A 73 13.87 -3.32 9.52
C LYS A 73 13.38 -4.71 9.11
N ASP A 74 12.09 -4.84 8.79
CA ASP A 74 11.46 -6.11 8.46
C ASP A 74 11.44 -6.37 6.95
N MET A 75 11.39 -5.30 6.15
CA MET A 75 11.44 -5.38 4.69
C MET A 75 12.27 -4.22 4.15
N ALA A 76 13.21 -4.50 3.26
CA ALA A 76 14.02 -3.48 2.60
C ALA A 76 13.47 -3.16 1.20
N VAL A 77 13.33 -1.88 0.88
CA VAL A 77 13.00 -1.40 -0.48
C VAL A 77 14.27 -0.91 -1.17
N LEU A 78 14.53 -1.34 -2.40
CA LEU A 78 15.80 -1.05 -3.10
C LEU A 78 15.97 0.43 -3.46
N LYS A 79 14.87 1.13 -3.75
CA LYS A 79 14.86 2.57 -3.99
C LYS A 79 13.61 3.16 -3.37
N GLU A 80 13.83 3.86 -2.27
CA GLU A 80 12.79 4.55 -1.54
C GLU A 80 12.43 5.85 -2.22
N GLU A 81 11.20 6.29 -1.95
CA GLU A 81 10.66 7.56 -2.38
C GLU A 81 10.06 8.20 -1.13
N PRO A 82 10.07 9.53 -0.96
CA PRO A 82 9.50 10.13 0.23
C PRO A 82 7.99 9.87 0.32
N PHE A 83 7.50 9.64 1.54
CA PHE A 83 6.08 9.36 1.77
C PHE A 83 5.16 10.44 1.18
N ASN A 84 4.08 10.00 0.53
CA ASN A 84 3.06 10.81 -0.15
C ASN A 84 3.56 11.70 -1.30
N GLN A 85 4.76 11.48 -1.84
CA GLN A 85 5.24 12.19 -3.03
C GLN A 85 4.86 11.48 -4.33
N VAL A 86 4.86 10.14 -4.29
CA VAL A 86 4.62 9.30 -5.46
C VAL A 86 3.74 8.12 -5.10
N GLU A 87 3.04 7.61 -6.10
CA GLU A 87 2.32 6.35 -6.02
C GLU A 87 2.87 5.40 -7.09
N ILE A 88 3.53 4.33 -6.65
CA ILE A 88 4.19 3.38 -7.54
C ILE A 88 3.45 2.05 -7.47
N ARG A 89 2.94 1.59 -8.60
CA ARG A 89 2.35 0.25 -8.68
C ARG A 89 3.43 -0.82 -8.51
N ILE A 90 3.17 -1.76 -7.62
CA ILE A 90 4.03 -2.92 -7.38
C ILE A 90 3.35 -4.19 -7.89
N TYR A 91 4.16 -5.13 -8.37
CA TYR A 91 3.74 -6.36 -9.01
C TYR A 91 4.38 -7.54 -8.30
N GLU A 92 3.59 -8.55 -7.94
CA GLU A 92 4.04 -9.78 -7.27
C GLU A 92 4.74 -10.76 -8.23
N PHE A 93 4.62 -10.54 -9.54
CA PHE A 93 5.28 -11.30 -10.59
C PHE A 93 5.92 -10.33 -11.57
N LYS A 94 7.11 -10.66 -12.08
CA LYS A 94 7.76 -9.89 -13.13
C LYS A 94 6.93 -9.94 -14.41
N PRO A 95 6.31 -8.84 -14.86
CA PRO A 95 5.66 -8.79 -16.16
C PRO A 95 6.68 -9.07 -17.27
N LYS A 96 6.21 -9.59 -18.41
CA LYS A 96 7.05 -9.84 -19.60
C LYS A 96 7.52 -8.55 -20.30
N ASP A 97 7.05 -7.40 -19.83
CA ASP A 97 7.37 -6.10 -20.39
C ASP A 97 8.83 -5.70 -20.09
N ASN A 98 9.46 -5.02 -21.04
CA ASN A 98 10.72 -4.34 -20.80
C ASN A 98 10.52 -3.20 -19.78
N GLY A 99 11.54 -2.93 -18.96
CA GLY A 99 11.49 -1.86 -17.95
C GLY A 99 10.87 -2.26 -16.61
N MET A 100 11.06 -3.51 -16.19
CA MET A 100 10.69 -3.98 -14.86
C MET A 100 11.94 -4.25 -14.03
N GLU A 101 11.98 -3.69 -12.84
CA GLU A 101 13.07 -3.89 -11.88
C GLU A 101 12.55 -4.48 -10.57
N LEU A 102 13.43 -5.18 -9.86
CA LEU A 102 13.16 -5.64 -8.51
C LEU A 102 12.95 -4.40 -7.62
N PHE A 103 11.86 -4.40 -6.87
CA PHE A 103 11.52 -3.35 -5.92
C PHE A 103 11.91 -3.74 -4.50
N SER A 104 11.55 -4.96 -4.08
CA SER A 104 11.77 -5.47 -2.73
C SER A 104 11.61 -6.99 -2.68
N LYS A 105 11.99 -7.60 -1.56
CA LYS A 105 11.62 -8.96 -1.17
C LYS A 105 10.78 -8.90 0.10
N ALA A 106 9.51 -9.30 0.01
CA ALA A 106 8.59 -9.40 1.14
C ALA A 106 8.50 -10.88 1.53
N GLY A 107 9.29 -11.26 2.53
CA GLY A 107 9.50 -12.68 2.86
C GLY A 107 10.05 -13.46 1.66
N ASN A 108 9.29 -14.42 1.15
CA ASN A 108 9.63 -15.27 0.01
C ASN A 108 9.13 -14.74 -1.34
N ILE A 109 8.45 -13.59 -1.35
CA ILE A 109 7.88 -12.99 -2.57
C ILE A 109 8.79 -11.89 -3.09
N GLU A 110 9.05 -11.90 -4.40
CA GLU A 110 9.73 -10.80 -5.08
C GLU A 110 8.71 -9.80 -5.63
N LEU A 111 8.87 -8.54 -5.26
CA LEU A 111 8.03 -7.45 -5.73
C LEU A 111 8.77 -6.67 -6.79
N TYR A 112 8.06 -6.27 -7.84
CA TYR A 112 8.60 -5.55 -8.99
C TYR A 112 7.91 -4.22 -9.19
N ARG A 113 8.60 -3.25 -9.80
CA ARG A 113 7.99 -2.01 -10.28
C ARG A 113 8.49 -1.67 -11.68
N ARG A 114 7.78 -0.78 -12.37
CA ARG A 114 8.24 -0.23 -13.65
C ARG A 114 9.37 0.77 -13.41
N THR A 115 10.43 0.71 -14.20
CA THR A 115 11.45 1.74 -14.31
C THR A 115 10.85 2.95 -15.03
N ASN A 116 11.09 4.16 -14.52
CA ASN A 116 10.73 5.36 -15.27
C ASN A 116 11.55 5.42 -16.56
N PRO A 117 10.96 5.77 -17.72
CA PRO A 117 11.70 5.84 -18.99
C PRO A 117 12.90 6.80 -18.96
N SER A 118 12.94 7.74 -18.03
CA SER A 118 14.01 8.74 -17.86
C SER A 118 15.28 8.20 -17.20
N GLU A 119 15.31 6.95 -16.73
CA GLU A 119 16.46 6.36 -16.01
C GLU A 119 17.27 5.38 -16.86
N GLY A 120 16.98 5.29 -18.17
CA GLY A 120 17.67 4.46 -19.15
C GLY A 120 18.32 5.27 -20.26
N LEU A 121 19.26 6.15 -19.93
CA LEU A 121 20.25 6.74 -20.84
C LEU A 121 21.59 6.91 -20.11
#